data_AF-A0A838PF34-F1
#
_entry.id   AF-A0A838PF34-F1
#
_cell.length_a   1.000
_cell.length_b   1.000
_cell.length_c   1.000
_cell.angle_alpha   90.00
_cell.angle_beta   90.00
_cell.angle_gamma   90.00
#
_symmetry.space_group_name_H-M   'P 1'
#
loop_
_entity.id
_entity.type
_entity.pdbx_description
1 polymer ?
#
loop_
_entity_poly.entity_id
_entity_poly.type
_entity_poly.pdbx_seq_one_letter_code
_entity_poly.pdbx_strand_id
1 'polypeptide(L)'
;MLGQRSQTKRVTLGADKAYDTKDFVADLRACQVTPHVAQNNKRRKSAIDERTTRHPGYEVSQRKRKRVEEIFGWLKTVGLLRKTRHRGLALVGWIFKFATAAYNLVRIRNLAEVT
;
A
#
# COMPACT_ATOMS: atom_id res chain seq x y z
N MET A 1 -13.74 7.74 -7.58
CA MET A 1 -13.10 8.60 -8.60
C MET A 1 -11.70 8.97 -8.12
N LEU A 2 -10.68 8.65 -8.92
CA LEU A 2 -9.30 9.09 -8.66
C LEU A 2 -9.12 10.54 -9.17
N GLY A 3 -8.39 11.38 -8.42
CA GLY A 3 -8.11 12.76 -8.81
C GLY A 3 -7.10 12.87 -9.96
N GLN A 4 -7.12 13.98 -10.70
CA GLN A 4 -6.12 14.27 -11.74
C GLN A 4 -4.72 14.47 -11.14
N ARG A 5 -3.69 14.04 -11.86
CA ARG A 5 -2.29 14.04 -11.40
C ARG A 5 -1.36 14.65 -12.45
N SER A 6 -0.39 15.46 -11.99
CA SER A 6 0.70 15.97 -12.83
C SER A 6 1.65 14.84 -13.29
N GLN A 7 1.98 14.84 -14.58
CA GLN A 7 2.55 13.69 -15.31
C GLN A 7 4.09 13.64 -15.33
N THR A 8 4.76 14.15 -14.30
CA THR A 8 6.22 14.32 -14.34
C THR A 8 7.03 13.02 -14.22
N LYS A 9 6.44 11.95 -13.64
CA LYS A 9 7.12 10.66 -13.43
C LYS A 9 6.15 9.48 -13.51
N ARG A 10 6.62 8.35 -14.05
CA ARG A 10 5.91 7.06 -13.99
C ARG A 10 5.75 6.62 -12.54
N VAL A 11 4.54 6.24 -12.14
CA VAL A 11 4.24 5.75 -10.79
C VAL A 11 3.43 4.47 -10.85
N THR A 12 3.68 3.61 -9.87
CA THR A 12 3.02 2.33 -9.68
C THR A 12 2.18 2.38 -8.41
N LEU A 13 1.04 1.69 -8.39
CA LEU A 13 0.24 1.51 -7.18
C LEU A 13 0.14 0.04 -6.82
N GLY A 14 0.69 -0.33 -5.67
CA GLY A 14 0.49 -1.65 -5.07
C GLY A 14 -0.90 -1.74 -4.42
N ALA A 15 -1.69 -2.75 -4.76
CA ALA A 15 -3.00 -2.98 -4.12
C ALA A 15 -3.28 -4.47 -3.91
N ASP A 16 -4.17 -4.76 -2.97
CA ASP A 16 -4.54 -6.15 -2.68
C ASP A 16 -5.42 -6.77 -3.79
N LYS A 17 -5.74 -8.05 -3.60
CA LYS A 17 -6.43 -8.87 -4.58
C LYS A 17 -7.90 -8.47 -4.82
N ALA A 18 -8.56 -7.87 -3.84
CA ALA A 18 -9.94 -7.40 -3.95
C ALA A 18 -10.03 -6.18 -4.88
N TYR A 19 -8.96 -5.40 -5.00
CA TYR A 19 -8.87 -4.27 -5.94
C TYR A 19 -8.67 -4.69 -7.40
N ASP A 20 -8.51 -5.97 -7.71
CA ASP A 20 -8.35 -6.45 -9.09
C ASP A 20 -9.69 -6.42 -9.86
N THR A 21 -10.31 -5.25 -9.96
CA THR A 21 -11.57 -5.00 -10.66
C THR A 21 -11.30 -4.24 -11.96
N LYS A 22 -12.16 -4.42 -12.96
CA LYS A 22 -11.99 -3.74 -14.26
C LYS A 22 -12.01 -2.23 -14.12
N ASP A 23 -12.96 -1.70 -13.36
CA ASP A 23 -13.15 -0.26 -13.17
C ASP A 23 -11.97 0.36 -12.43
N PHE A 24 -11.52 -0.25 -11.35
CA PHE A 24 -10.36 0.26 -10.60
C PHE A 24 -9.08 0.26 -11.45
N VAL A 25 -8.85 -0.81 -12.22
CA VAL A 25 -7.69 -0.90 -13.11
C VAL A 25 -7.80 0.11 -14.26
N ALA A 26 -9.00 0.37 -14.78
CA ALA A 26 -9.24 1.39 -15.80
C ALA A 26 -8.97 2.80 -15.24
N ASP A 27 -9.49 3.12 -14.06
CA ASP A 27 -9.26 4.38 -13.36
C ASP A 27 -7.76 4.65 -13.15
N LEU A 28 -7.01 3.64 -12.69
CA LEU A 28 -5.56 3.77 -12.50
C LEU A 28 -4.84 4.10 -13.82
N ARG A 29 -5.21 3.43 -14.91
CA ARG A 29 -4.61 3.68 -16.23
C ARG A 29 -4.99 5.06 -16.77
N ALA A 30 -6.23 5.51 -16.56
CA ALA A 30 -6.66 6.86 -16.91
C ALA A 30 -5.83 7.92 -16.17
N CYS A 31 -5.44 7.65 -14.92
CA CYS A 31 -4.51 8.46 -14.15
C CYS A 31 -3.01 8.21 -14.48
N GLN A 32 -2.71 7.43 -15.51
CA GLN A 32 -1.34 7.00 -15.89
C GLN A 32 -0.55 6.33 -14.74
N VAL A 33 -1.24 5.65 -13.84
CA VAL A 33 -0.66 4.84 -12.77
C VAL A 33 -0.63 3.38 -13.21
N THR A 34 0.55 2.76 -13.15
CA THR A 34 0.68 1.34 -13.46
C THR A 34 0.11 0.49 -12.31
N PRO A 35 -0.89 -0.37 -12.57
CA PRO A 35 -1.63 -1.08 -11.52
C PRO A 35 -0.85 -2.31 -11.02
N HIS A 36 -0.03 -2.18 -9.99
CA HIS A 36 0.62 -3.32 -9.31
C HIS A 36 -0.35 -4.01 -8.32
N VAL A 37 -1.52 -4.41 -8.83
CA VAL A 37 -2.58 -5.06 -8.06
C VAL A 37 -2.31 -6.57 -8.02
N ALA A 38 -2.61 -7.25 -6.91
CA ALA A 38 -2.49 -8.70 -6.86
C ALA A 38 -3.54 -9.40 -7.75
N GLN A 39 -3.09 -10.22 -8.71
CA GLN A 39 -4.00 -10.92 -9.62
C GLN A 39 -4.99 -11.84 -8.90
N ASN A 40 -6.25 -11.79 -9.35
CA ASN A 40 -7.33 -12.64 -8.90
C ASN A 40 -7.81 -13.61 -9.97
N ASN A 41 -7.12 -14.76 -10.04
CA ASN A 41 -7.37 -15.80 -11.05
C ASN A 41 -8.17 -17.02 -10.54
N LYS A 42 -8.76 -16.98 -9.33
CA LYS A 42 -9.36 -18.19 -8.71
C LYS A 42 -10.73 -18.59 -9.28
N ARG A 43 -11.57 -17.62 -9.67
CA ARG A 43 -12.94 -17.84 -10.16
C ARG A 43 -13.31 -16.90 -11.31
N ARG A 44 -12.31 -16.18 -11.83
CA ARG A 44 -12.41 -15.17 -12.87
C ARG A 44 -11.04 -14.88 -13.45
N LYS A 45 -10.98 -14.18 -14.58
CA LYS A 45 -9.74 -13.63 -15.13
C LYS A 45 -9.39 -12.32 -14.40
N SER A 46 -8.11 -12.10 -14.15
CA SER A 46 -7.60 -10.83 -13.61
C SER A 46 -7.87 -9.67 -14.57
N ALA A 47 -8.05 -8.45 -14.03
CA ALA A 47 -8.18 -7.22 -14.80
C ALA A 47 -6.82 -6.68 -15.28
N ILE A 48 -5.72 -7.19 -14.73
CA ILE A 48 -4.36 -6.92 -15.19
C ILE A 48 -3.78 -8.10 -15.97
N ASP A 49 -2.92 -7.79 -16.94
CA ASP A 49 -2.32 -8.72 -17.89
C ASP A 49 -0.78 -8.59 -17.88
N GLU A 50 -0.12 -9.29 -18.81
CA GLU A 50 1.33 -9.33 -18.92
C GLU A 50 1.97 -7.96 -19.14
N ARG A 51 1.24 -6.95 -19.63
CA ARG A 51 1.75 -5.57 -19.74
C ARG A 51 2.24 -5.04 -18.38
N THR A 52 1.65 -5.55 -17.30
CA THR A 52 1.96 -5.18 -15.93
C THR A 52 2.82 -6.25 -15.28
N THR A 53 2.43 -7.52 -15.38
CA THR A 53 3.04 -8.59 -14.58
C THR A 53 4.41 -9.04 -15.08
N ARG A 54 4.76 -8.82 -16.35
CA ARG A 54 6.05 -9.23 -16.92
C ARG A 54 7.26 -8.44 -16.39
N HIS A 55 7.02 -7.28 -15.79
CA HIS A 55 8.08 -6.39 -15.36
C HIS A 55 8.58 -6.78 -13.95
N PRO A 56 9.91 -6.89 -13.71
CA PRO A 56 10.44 -7.26 -12.40
C PRO A 56 9.95 -6.37 -11.24
N GLY A 57 9.65 -5.10 -11.52
CA GLY A 57 9.09 -4.17 -10.55
C GLY A 57 7.72 -4.59 -10.01
N TYR A 58 6.93 -5.34 -10.77
CA TYR A 58 5.66 -5.90 -10.30
C TYR A 58 5.91 -6.89 -9.16
N GLU A 59 6.83 -7.83 -9.34
CA GLU A 59 7.15 -8.82 -8.30
C GLU A 59 7.66 -8.16 -7.02
N VAL A 60 8.57 -7.18 -7.15
CA VAL A 60 9.07 -6.40 -5.99
C VAL A 60 7.93 -5.70 -5.27
N SER A 61 7.00 -5.11 -6.01
CA SER A 61 5.81 -4.46 -5.45
C SER A 61 4.92 -5.44 -4.69
N GLN A 62 4.72 -6.65 -5.23
CA GLN A 62 3.92 -7.69 -4.59
C GLN A 62 4.52 -8.14 -3.26
N ARG A 63 5.84 -8.24 -3.17
CA ARG A 63 6.55 -8.52 -1.91
C ARG A 63 6.42 -7.35 -0.93
N LYS A 64 6.68 -6.12 -1.39
CA LYS A 64 6.63 -4.90 -0.55
C LYS A 64 5.23 -4.58 -0.03
N ARG A 65 4.16 -4.89 -0.78
CA ARG A 65 2.77 -4.64 -0.39
C ARG A 65 2.43 -5.21 0.99
N LYS A 66 3.01 -6.37 1.34
CA LYS A 66 2.78 -7.04 2.64
C LYS A 66 3.30 -6.24 3.83
N ARG A 67 4.26 -5.33 3.63
CA ARG A 67 4.83 -4.48 4.70
C ARG A 67 3.78 -3.55 5.34
N VAL A 68 2.71 -3.21 4.62
CA VAL A 68 1.63 -2.40 5.21
C VAL A 68 0.97 -3.13 6.39
N GLU A 69 0.85 -4.46 6.30
CA GLU A 69 0.28 -5.28 7.37
C GLU A 69 1.22 -5.36 8.57
N GLU A 70 2.54 -5.33 8.35
CA GLU A 70 3.52 -5.29 9.44
C GLU A 70 3.39 -3.98 10.25
N ILE A 71 3.23 -2.85 9.55
CA ILE A 71 2.99 -1.54 10.18
C ILE A 71 1.70 -1.59 11.00
N PHE A 72 0.57 -1.98 10.40
CA PHE A 72 -0.71 -2.03 11.10
C PHE A 72 -0.74 -3.05 12.22
N GLY A 73 -0.05 -4.18 12.07
CA GLY A 73 0.15 -5.17 13.12
C GLY A 73 0.86 -4.56 14.32
N TRP A 74 2.01 -3.91 14.10
CA TRP A 74 2.79 -3.26 15.15
C TRP A 74 2.02 -2.12 15.82
N LEU A 75 1.32 -1.28 15.07
CA LEU A 75 0.49 -0.20 15.63
C LEU A 75 -0.58 -0.76 16.58
N LYS A 76 -1.19 -1.89 16.23
CA LYS A 76 -2.21 -2.53 17.07
C LYS A 76 -1.60 -3.17 18.32
N THR A 77 -0.45 -3.83 18.19
CA THR A 77 0.14 -4.61 19.30
C THR A 77 1.03 -3.77 20.22
N VAL A 78 1.98 -3.03 19.65
CA VAL A 78 2.97 -2.24 20.40
C VAL A 78 2.57 -0.77 20.48
N GLY A 79 2.02 -0.21 19.39
CA GLY A 79 1.54 1.17 19.36
C GLY A 79 0.24 1.42 20.14
N LEU A 80 -0.33 0.39 20.78
CA LEU A 80 -1.56 0.44 21.60
C LEU A 80 -2.81 0.94 20.85
N LEU A 81 -2.81 0.93 19.52
CA LEU A 81 -3.94 1.38 18.68
C LEU A 81 -4.95 0.26 18.37
N ARG A 82 -4.86 -0.92 19.01
CA ARG A 82 -5.90 -1.96 18.88
C ARG A 82 -7.25 -1.50 19.41
N LYS A 83 -7.25 -0.69 20.47
CA LYS A 83 -8.43 -0.01 21.01
C LYS A 83 -8.06 1.46 21.26
N THR A 84 -8.42 2.33 20.32
CA THR A 84 -8.12 3.77 20.42
C THR A 84 -8.82 4.38 21.64
N ARG A 85 -8.03 4.96 22.54
CA ARG A 85 -8.51 5.62 23.78
C ARG A 85 -8.93 7.08 23.57
N HIS A 86 -8.65 7.62 22.40
CA HIS A 86 -8.90 9.02 22.03
C HIS A 86 -10.17 9.16 21.21
N ARG A 87 -10.82 10.33 21.31
CA ARG A 87 -12.02 10.67 20.54
C ARG A 87 -11.78 11.92 19.68
N GLY A 88 -12.43 11.96 18.52
CA GLY A 88 -12.30 13.06 17.55
C GLY A 88 -11.20 12.83 16.51
N LEU A 89 -11.49 13.16 15.24
CA LEU A 89 -10.61 12.91 14.10
C LEU A 89 -9.24 13.58 14.25
N ALA A 90 -9.18 14.78 14.81
CA ALA A 90 -7.93 15.52 15.01
C ALA A 90 -6.98 14.76 15.95
N LEU A 91 -7.46 14.38 17.14
CA LEU A 91 -6.64 13.70 18.14
C LEU A 91 -6.27 12.27 17.72
N VAL A 92 -7.23 11.54 17.12
CA VAL A 92 -6.98 10.20 16.58
C VAL A 92 -5.97 10.25 15.43
N GLY A 93 -6.08 11.23 14.54
CA GLY A 93 -5.13 11.45 13.47
C GLY A 93 -3.73 11.80 13.99
N TRP A 94 -3.64 12.59 15.06
CA TRP A 94 -2.37 12.96 15.68
C TRP A 94 -1.67 11.75 16.30
N ILE A 95 -2.36 10.96 17.13
CA ILE A 95 -1.75 9.77 17.76
C ILE A 95 -1.36 8.71 16.73
N PHE A 96 -2.16 8.56 15.66
CA PHE A 96 -1.83 7.67 14.55
C PHE A 96 -0.52 8.10 13.87
N LYS A 97 -0.40 9.38 13.51
CA LYS A 97 0.83 9.94 12.90
C LYS A 97 2.04 9.74 13.82
N PHE A 98 1.90 10.08 15.11
CA PHE A 98 2.95 9.90 16.10
C PHE A 98 3.41 8.44 16.19
N ALA A 99 2.49 7.49 16.31
CA ALA A 99 2.82 6.06 16.39
C ALA A 99 3.46 5.53 15.09
N THR A 100 2.99 5.98 13.92
CA THR A 100 3.63 5.63 12.64
C THR A 100 5.04 6.20 12.50
N ALA A 101 5.29 7.41 13.03
CA ALA A 101 6.63 8.00 13.05
C ALA A 101 7.57 7.20 13.98
N ALA A 102 7.09 6.77 15.15
CA ALA A 102 7.84 5.89 16.03
C ALA A 102 8.18 4.54 15.36
N TYR A 103 7.25 3.96 14.60
CA TYR A 103 7.52 2.74 13.83
C TYR A 103 8.64 2.93 12.79
N ASN A 104 8.75 4.11 12.16
CA ASN A 104 9.86 4.38 11.24
C ASN A 104 11.21 4.26 11.94
N LEU A 105 11.35 4.69 13.21
CA LEU A 105 12.59 4.55 13.98
C LEU A 105 12.95 3.08 14.22
N VAL A 106 11.96 2.25 14.60
CA VAL A 106 12.13 0.80 14.77
C VAL A 106 12.59 0.17 13.45
N ARG A 107 12.04 0.61 12.33
CA ARG A 107 12.41 0.12 11.01
C ARG A 107 13.81 0.56 10.58
N ILE A 108 14.21 1.80 10.88
CA ILE A 108 15.54 2.33 10.56
C ILE A 108 16.63 1.52 11.27
N ARG A 109 16.41 1.12 12.53
CA ARG A 109 17.35 0.25 13.25
C ARG A 109 17.74 -0.99 12.43
N ASN A 110 16.76 -1.75 11.96
CA ASN A 110 17.00 -2.97 11.17
C ASN A 110 17.63 -2.69 9.80
N LEU A 111 17.50 -1.47 9.28
CA LEU A 111 18.13 -1.07 8.01
C LEU A 111 19.57 -0.60 8.21
N ALA A 112 19.87 0.02 9.35
CA ALA A 112 21.21 0.48 9.71
C ALA A 112 22.12 -0.65 10.18
N GLU A 113 21.57 -1.69 10.81
CA GLU A 113 22.32 -2.91 11.17
C GLU A 113 22.78 -3.72 9.94
N VAL A 114 22.21 -3.47 8.76
CA VAL A 114 22.66 -4.06 7.49
C VAL A 114 23.71 -3.14 6.88
N THR A 115 24.90 -3.14 7.46
CA THR A 115 26.16 -2.60 6.90
C THR A 115 27.28 -3.48 7.38
#